data_AF-A0A8J6F6T0-F1
#
_entry.id   AF-A0A8J6F6T0-F1
#
_cell.length_a   1.000
_cell.length_b   1.000
_cell.length_c   1.000
_cell.angle_alpha   90.00
_cell.angle_beta   90.00
_cell.angle_gamma   90.00
#
_symmetry.space_group_name_H-M   'P 1'
#
loop_
_entity.id
_entity.type
_entity.pdbx_description
1 polymer ?
#
loop_
_entity_poly.entity_id
_entity_poly.type
_entity_poly.pdbx_seq_one_letter_code
_entity_poly.pdbx_strand_id
1 'polypeptide(L)'
;MTLQELGNNLDKCKNNENLQQILTNATIMVVSVTASTTQGQQLTSEELERIEEACDMALELNQSKHRIYEYVESRMSFIAPNLSIIVGASTAAKIMGIAGGLTNLSKMPACNVMLLGAQRKTLSGFSSTSVLPHTGYIYHSDIVQLLPSDLHRKAARLVAAKCTLAARVDSFHENPEGKVGYDLKEEIERKFDKWQEPPPVKQVKPLPAPLDGQRKKRGGRRYRKMKERLGLTEIRRHANRMSFGEIEEDAYQEDLGFSLGHLGKSGSGRVRQAQVNEATKARISKTLQRTLQKQSMVYGGKSTIRDRSSGTASSVAFTPLQGLEIVNPQAAEKKVAEANQKYFSSMAEFLKVKHEKNGTMTQ
;
A
#
# COMPACT_ATOMS: atom_id res chain seq x y z
N MET A 1 2.90 8.51 -33.35
CA MET A 1 3.83 7.36 -33.52
C MET A 1 3.09 6.05 -33.74
N THR A 2 2.55 5.34 -32.73
CA THR A 2 1.92 4.02 -32.97
C THR A 2 0.67 4.08 -33.87
N LEU A 3 -0.20 5.06 -33.66
CA LEU A 3 -1.40 5.26 -34.50
C LEU A 3 -1.05 5.60 -35.94
N GLN A 4 -0.06 6.46 -36.14
CA GLN A 4 0.45 6.87 -37.45
C GLN A 4 1.02 5.66 -38.23
N GLU A 5 1.76 4.79 -37.55
CA GLU A 5 2.31 3.57 -38.15
C GLU A 5 1.23 2.55 -38.57
N LEU A 6 0.20 2.35 -37.73
CA LEU A 6 -0.85 1.36 -37.97
C LEU A 6 -1.93 1.83 -38.96
N GLY A 7 -2.45 3.05 -38.79
CA GLY A 7 -3.54 3.59 -39.60
C GLY A 7 -4.71 2.61 -39.76
N ASN A 8 -5.24 2.47 -40.99
CA ASN A 8 -6.26 1.49 -41.34
C ASN A 8 -5.71 0.06 -41.56
N ASN A 9 -4.40 -0.11 -41.74
CA ASN A 9 -3.77 -1.37 -42.11
C ASN A 9 -3.21 -2.09 -40.87
N LEU A 10 -4.09 -2.79 -40.15
CA LEU A 10 -3.77 -3.48 -38.90
C LEU A 10 -2.79 -4.67 -39.07
N ASP A 11 -2.60 -5.18 -40.29
CA ASP A 11 -1.62 -6.24 -40.58
C ASP A 11 -0.17 -5.80 -40.35
N LYS A 12 0.08 -4.49 -40.34
CA LYS A 12 1.39 -3.92 -39.97
C LYS A 12 1.79 -4.30 -38.54
N CYS A 13 0.87 -4.69 -37.66
CA CYS A 13 1.19 -5.17 -36.31
C CYS A 13 2.10 -6.42 -36.30
N LYS A 14 2.07 -7.24 -37.35
CA LYS A 14 2.70 -8.58 -37.34
C LYS A 14 4.20 -8.55 -37.69
N ASN A 15 4.61 -7.65 -38.59
CA ASN A 15 5.93 -7.67 -39.22
C ASN A 15 6.68 -6.31 -39.16
N ASN A 16 6.21 -5.34 -38.38
CA ASN A 16 6.78 -3.99 -38.41
C ASN A 16 7.89 -3.78 -37.36
N GLU A 17 9.12 -3.60 -37.84
CA GLU A 17 10.30 -3.25 -37.04
C GLU A 17 10.16 -1.86 -36.37
N ASN A 18 9.49 -0.89 -37.01
CA ASN A 18 9.25 0.44 -36.42
C ASN A 18 8.38 0.34 -35.16
N LEU A 19 7.43 -0.61 -35.13
CA LEU A 19 6.57 -0.79 -33.96
C LEU A 19 7.35 -1.32 -32.75
N GLN A 20 8.41 -2.11 -32.98
CA GLN A 20 9.31 -2.62 -31.93
C GLN A 20 10.18 -1.53 -31.31
N GLN A 21 10.48 -0.46 -32.05
CA GLN A 21 11.20 0.69 -31.52
C GLN A 21 10.34 1.53 -30.58
N ILE A 22 9.01 1.52 -30.77
CA ILE A 22 8.07 2.35 -30.03
C ILE A 22 7.46 1.61 -28.83
N LEU A 23 7.15 0.31 -28.99
CA LEU A 23 6.41 -0.48 -28.01
C LEU A 23 7.21 -1.70 -27.54
N THR A 24 6.95 -2.13 -26.30
CA THR A 24 7.50 -3.40 -25.80
C THR A 24 6.86 -4.61 -26.48
N ASN A 25 7.58 -5.72 -26.60
CA ASN A 25 7.06 -6.96 -27.22
C ASN A 25 5.75 -7.44 -26.56
N ALA A 26 5.61 -7.29 -25.24
CA ALA A 26 4.39 -7.65 -24.53
C ALA A 26 3.19 -6.79 -24.96
N THR A 27 3.39 -5.48 -25.14
CA THR A 27 2.34 -4.59 -25.66
C THR A 27 2.02 -4.85 -27.12
N ILE A 28 3.01 -5.22 -27.95
CA ILE A 28 2.79 -5.59 -29.35
C ILE A 28 1.90 -6.83 -29.45
N MET A 29 2.15 -7.85 -28.64
CA MET A 29 1.29 -9.04 -28.57
C MET A 29 -0.14 -8.73 -28.15
N VAL A 30 -0.34 -7.83 -27.19
CA VAL A 30 -1.68 -7.39 -26.79
C VAL A 30 -2.35 -6.66 -27.95
N VAL A 31 -1.64 -5.71 -28.58
CA VAL A 31 -2.16 -4.95 -29.72
C VAL A 31 -2.50 -5.86 -30.89
N SER A 32 -1.68 -6.85 -31.22
CA SER A 32 -1.92 -7.79 -32.32
C SER A 32 -3.13 -8.70 -32.09
N VAL A 33 -3.32 -9.18 -30.84
CA VAL A 33 -4.51 -9.97 -30.46
C VAL A 33 -5.77 -9.11 -30.49
N THR A 34 -5.69 -7.88 -29.99
CA THR A 34 -6.83 -6.95 -30.08
C THR A 34 -7.12 -6.59 -31.53
N ALA A 35 -6.11 -6.32 -32.36
CA ALA A 35 -6.25 -6.02 -33.79
C ALA A 35 -6.88 -7.16 -34.58
N SER A 36 -6.62 -8.42 -34.20
CA SER A 36 -7.23 -9.59 -34.86
C SER A 36 -8.71 -9.80 -34.49
N THR A 37 -9.16 -9.21 -33.37
CA THR A 37 -10.53 -9.37 -32.83
C THR A 37 -11.32 -8.07 -32.81
N THR A 38 -10.76 -6.96 -33.30
CA THR A 38 -11.42 -5.65 -33.28
C THR A 38 -12.66 -5.65 -34.17
N GLN A 39 -13.80 -5.26 -33.60
CA GLN A 39 -15.06 -5.03 -34.31
C GLN A 39 -15.15 -3.60 -34.88
N GLY A 40 -13.99 -2.95 -35.11
CA GLY A 40 -13.91 -1.56 -35.56
C GLY A 40 -14.28 -1.38 -37.04
N GLN A 41 -14.46 -0.12 -37.43
CA GLN A 41 -14.69 0.28 -38.83
C GLN A 41 -13.45 0.99 -39.37
N GLN A 42 -13.20 0.88 -40.67
CA GLN A 42 -12.11 1.59 -41.34
C GLN A 42 -12.46 3.07 -41.48
N LEU A 43 -11.46 3.93 -41.28
CA LEU A 43 -11.62 5.38 -41.40
C LEU A 43 -11.60 5.81 -42.87
N THR A 44 -12.29 6.91 -43.17
CA THR A 44 -12.21 7.54 -44.51
C THR A 44 -10.83 8.17 -44.74
N SER A 45 -10.46 8.42 -45.99
CA SER A 45 -9.16 9.03 -46.33
C SER A 45 -8.99 10.42 -45.72
N GLU A 46 -10.06 11.25 -45.71
CA GLU A 46 -10.03 12.57 -45.09
C GLU A 46 -9.86 12.51 -43.56
N GLU A 47 -10.48 11.53 -42.90
CA GLU A 47 -10.31 11.32 -41.46
C GLU A 47 -8.90 10.84 -41.11
N LEU A 48 -8.33 9.95 -41.94
CA LEU A 48 -6.98 9.44 -41.77
C LEU A 48 -5.95 10.57 -41.92
N GLU A 49 -6.09 11.40 -42.95
CA GLU A 49 -5.22 12.56 -43.17
C GLU A 49 -5.25 13.54 -41.99
N ARG A 50 -6.45 13.85 -41.46
CA ARG A 50 -6.57 14.70 -40.25
C ARG A 50 -5.91 14.09 -39.01
N ILE A 51 -5.97 12.77 -38.85
CA ILE A 51 -5.32 12.08 -37.73
C ILE A 51 -3.79 12.09 -37.90
N GLU A 52 -3.31 11.94 -39.13
CA GLU A 52 -1.88 11.98 -39.45
C GLU A 52 -1.32 13.39 -39.19
N GLU A 53 -1.98 14.43 -39.68
CA GLU A 53 -1.63 15.83 -39.40
C GLU A 53 -1.62 16.13 -37.89
N ALA A 54 -2.62 15.63 -37.15
CA ALA A 54 -2.67 15.76 -35.69
C ALA A 54 -1.52 15.01 -34.99
N CYS A 55 -1.11 13.86 -35.52
CA CYS A 55 0.05 13.12 -35.01
C CYS A 55 1.34 13.89 -35.24
N ASP A 56 1.53 14.50 -36.42
CA ASP A 56 2.71 15.28 -36.75
C ASP A 56 2.80 16.54 -35.88
N MET A 57 1.70 17.28 -35.71
CA MET A 57 1.64 18.39 -34.76
C MET A 57 2.00 17.96 -33.34
N ALA A 58 1.52 16.80 -32.89
CA ALA A 58 1.86 16.28 -31.56
C ALA A 58 3.35 15.91 -31.43
N LEU A 59 3.97 15.42 -32.51
CA LEU A 59 5.41 15.15 -32.57
C LEU A 59 6.23 16.44 -32.50
N GLU A 60 5.86 17.46 -33.27
CA GLU A 60 6.50 18.77 -33.24
C GLU A 60 6.40 19.43 -31.86
N LEU A 61 5.23 19.35 -31.22
CA LEU A 61 5.05 19.83 -29.85
C LEU A 61 5.91 19.05 -28.86
N ASN A 62 6.04 17.73 -29.00
CA ASN A 62 6.89 16.94 -28.13
C ASN A 62 8.38 17.28 -28.34
N GLN A 63 8.83 17.46 -29.58
CA GLN A 63 10.19 17.93 -29.86
C GLN A 63 10.45 19.32 -29.29
N SER A 64 9.51 20.25 -29.45
CA SER A 64 9.58 21.59 -28.87
C SER A 64 9.64 21.55 -27.35
N LYS A 65 8.86 20.67 -26.72
CA LYS A 65 8.92 20.41 -25.27
C LYS A 65 10.29 19.87 -24.85
N HIS A 66 10.90 18.96 -25.62
CA HIS A 66 12.24 18.46 -25.35
C HIS A 66 13.29 19.57 -25.43
N ARG A 67 13.23 20.44 -26.45
CA ARG A 67 14.11 21.61 -26.56
C ARG A 67 13.98 22.55 -25.35
N ILE A 68 12.75 22.76 -24.86
CA ILE A 68 12.52 23.55 -23.64
C ILE A 68 13.15 22.86 -22.41
N TYR A 69 13.04 21.54 -22.29
CA TYR A 69 13.69 20.82 -21.19
C TYR A 69 15.21 20.94 -21.23
N GLU A 70 15.83 20.79 -22.40
CA GLU A 70 17.29 20.95 -22.57
C GLU A 70 17.74 22.38 -22.21
N TYR A 71 16.95 23.38 -22.64
CA TYR A 71 17.22 24.77 -22.28
C TYR A 71 17.11 24.99 -20.75
N VAL A 72 16.05 24.51 -20.13
CA VAL A 72 15.84 24.62 -18.68
C VAL A 72 16.91 23.85 -17.91
N GLU A 73 17.35 22.70 -18.40
CA GLU A 73 18.43 21.90 -17.84
C GLU A 73 19.76 22.67 -17.87
N SER A 74 20.11 23.31 -18.99
CA SER A 74 21.33 24.12 -19.12
C SER A 74 21.37 25.32 -18.16
N ARG A 75 20.19 25.82 -17.76
CA ARG A 75 20.02 26.96 -16.83
C ARG A 75 19.60 26.51 -15.43
N MET A 76 19.53 25.22 -15.16
CA MET A 76 19.00 24.69 -13.91
C MET A 76 19.86 25.09 -12.71
N SER A 77 21.18 25.12 -12.86
CA SER A 77 22.09 25.56 -11.79
C SER A 77 21.86 27.00 -11.36
N PHE A 78 21.29 27.84 -12.24
CA PHE A 78 20.91 29.22 -11.92
C PHE A 78 19.49 29.32 -11.37
N ILE A 79 18.55 28.55 -11.91
CA ILE A 79 17.13 28.60 -11.54
C ILE A 79 16.85 27.92 -10.20
N ALA A 80 17.41 26.73 -9.98
CA ALA A 80 17.18 25.91 -8.80
C ALA A 80 18.48 25.16 -8.42
N PRO A 81 19.49 25.87 -7.88
CA PRO A 81 20.78 25.29 -7.55
C PRO A 81 20.64 24.15 -6.53
N ASN A 82 19.86 24.33 -5.46
CA ASN A 82 19.77 23.33 -4.39
C ASN A 82 19.07 22.04 -4.88
N LEU A 83 18.01 22.16 -5.66
CA LEU A 83 17.30 21.02 -6.24
C LEU A 83 18.16 20.24 -7.24
N SER A 84 18.94 20.95 -8.06
CA SER A 84 19.82 20.35 -9.06
C SER A 84 20.96 19.52 -8.44
N ILE A 85 21.51 19.96 -7.32
CA ILE A 85 22.58 19.26 -6.59
C ILE A 85 22.10 17.91 -6.05
N ILE A 86 20.84 17.83 -5.60
CA ILE A 86 20.27 16.63 -4.95
C ILE A 86 19.93 15.54 -5.98
N VAL A 87 19.15 15.85 -7.01
CA VAL A 87 18.60 14.83 -7.94
C VAL A 87 19.32 14.83 -9.28
N GLY A 88 19.96 15.93 -9.66
CA GLY A 88 20.51 16.18 -11.00
C GLY A 88 19.65 17.15 -11.81
N ALA A 89 20.27 17.86 -12.75
CA ALA A 89 19.64 18.91 -13.54
C ALA A 89 18.49 18.39 -14.42
N SER A 90 18.69 17.24 -15.09
CA SER A 90 17.68 16.65 -16.00
C SER A 90 16.43 16.21 -15.25
N THR A 91 16.59 15.56 -14.09
CA THR A 91 15.47 15.18 -13.23
C THR A 91 14.77 16.38 -12.61
N ALA A 92 15.54 17.41 -12.21
CA ALA A 92 15.01 18.66 -11.67
C ALA A 92 14.16 19.41 -12.72
N ALA A 93 14.62 19.47 -13.98
CA ALA A 93 13.87 20.04 -15.09
C ALA A 93 12.54 19.31 -15.32
N LYS A 94 12.56 17.97 -15.29
CA LYS A 94 11.36 17.15 -15.47
C LYS A 94 10.32 17.34 -14.35
N ILE A 95 10.74 17.31 -13.08
CA ILE A 95 9.82 17.53 -11.95
C ILE A 95 9.27 18.96 -11.92
N MET A 96 10.10 19.96 -12.24
CA MET A 96 9.69 21.36 -12.31
C MET A 96 8.72 21.60 -13.46
N GLY A 97 8.95 20.98 -14.62
CA GLY A 97 8.07 21.08 -15.77
C GLY A 97 6.69 20.48 -15.51
N ILE A 98 6.60 19.32 -14.86
CA ILE A 98 5.29 18.73 -14.49
C ILE A 98 4.61 19.53 -13.38
N ALA A 99 5.37 20.05 -12.41
CA ALA A 99 4.80 20.88 -11.35
C ALA A 99 4.29 22.24 -11.87
N GLY A 100 4.70 22.66 -13.08
CA GLY A 100 4.33 23.96 -13.63
C GLY A 100 5.14 25.11 -13.03
N GLY A 101 6.43 24.88 -12.76
CA GLY A 101 7.35 25.88 -12.23
C GLY A 101 7.72 25.69 -10.75
N LEU A 102 8.73 26.44 -10.31
CA LEU A 102 9.35 26.30 -8.99
C LEU A 102 8.41 26.72 -7.84
N THR A 103 7.59 27.75 -8.05
CA THR A 103 6.61 28.24 -7.07
C THR A 103 5.47 27.25 -6.82
N ASN A 104 5.07 26.51 -7.85
CA ASN A 104 4.08 25.45 -7.71
C ASN A 104 4.71 24.24 -7.03
N LEU A 105 5.94 23.86 -7.43
CA LEU A 105 6.69 22.78 -6.80
C LEU A 105 6.92 23.00 -5.30
N SER A 106 7.21 24.22 -4.86
CA SER A 106 7.43 24.55 -3.45
C SER A 106 6.18 24.39 -2.58
N LYS A 107 4.99 24.64 -3.16
CA LYS A 107 3.68 24.44 -2.51
C LYS A 107 3.27 22.96 -2.44
N MET A 108 3.85 22.10 -3.28
CA MET A 108 3.52 20.67 -3.27
C MET A 108 4.06 19.97 -2.01
N PRO A 109 3.29 19.03 -1.41
CA PRO A 109 3.80 18.20 -0.33
C PRO A 109 4.74 17.11 -0.86
N ALA A 110 5.64 16.63 0.00
CA ALA A 110 6.65 15.62 -0.35
C ALA A 110 6.07 14.33 -0.94
N CYS A 111 4.90 13.90 -0.48
CA CYS A 111 4.22 12.72 -1.02
C CYS A 111 3.80 12.88 -2.49
N ASN A 112 3.41 14.08 -2.90
CA ASN A 112 3.03 14.35 -4.29
C ASN A 112 4.27 14.50 -5.17
N VAL A 113 5.32 15.14 -4.65
CA VAL A 113 6.60 15.31 -5.37
C VAL A 113 7.26 13.96 -5.68
N MET A 114 7.17 12.99 -4.76
CA MET A 114 7.61 11.61 -5.01
C MET A 114 6.90 10.95 -6.21
N LEU A 115 5.63 11.31 -6.43
CA LEU A 115 4.77 10.72 -7.47
C LEU A 115 4.78 11.51 -8.78
N LEU A 116 5.55 12.60 -8.88
CA LEU A 116 5.67 13.36 -10.13
C LEU A 116 6.31 12.49 -11.21
N GLY A 117 5.67 12.44 -12.38
CA GLY A 117 6.08 11.58 -13.50
C GLY A 117 5.67 10.12 -13.35
N ALA A 118 4.88 9.77 -12.33
CA ALA A 118 4.35 8.41 -12.20
C ALA A 118 3.39 8.08 -13.34
N GLN A 119 3.71 7.04 -14.09
CA GLN A 119 2.82 6.53 -15.12
C GLN A 119 1.62 5.84 -14.49
N ARG A 120 0.45 6.01 -15.13
CA ARG A 120 -0.75 5.27 -14.75
C ARG A 120 -0.52 3.78 -14.96
N LYS A 121 -1.19 2.94 -14.16
CA LYS A 121 -1.12 1.48 -14.29
C LYS A 121 -1.55 1.08 -15.70
N THR A 122 -0.60 0.71 -16.54
CA THR A 122 -0.86 0.05 -17.81
C THR A 122 -1.04 -1.44 -17.53
N LEU A 123 -2.24 -1.96 -17.82
CA LEU A 123 -2.53 -3.39 -17.71
C LEU A 123 -1.80 -4.14 -18.82
N SER A 124 -0.54 -4.51 -18.60
CA SER A 124 0.22 -5.32 -19.56
C SER A 124 -0.09 -6.81 -19.36
N GLY A 125 -1.21 -7.27 -19.91
CA GLY A 125 -1.54 -8.69 -20.03
C GLY A 125 -1.49 -9.49 -18.70
N PHE A 126 -0.85 -10.67 -18.74
CA PHE A 126 -0.84 -11.68 -17.68
C PHE A 126 0.15 -11.44 -16.53
N SER A 127 0.97 -10.38 -16.59
CA SER A 127 2.03 -10.15 -15.59
C SER A 127 1.53 -9.32 -14.41
N SER A 128 1.64 -9.86 -13.18
CA SER A 128 1.40 -9.14 -11.93
C SER A 128 2.51 -8.16 -11.55
N THR A 129 3.62 -8.16 -12.30
CA THR A 129 4.88 -7.46 -12.00
C THR A 129 5.07 -6.12 -12.73
N SER A 130 4.14 -5.69 -13.57
CA SER A 130 4.55 -4.81 -14.67
C SER A 130 4.64 -3.31 -14.41
N VAL A 131 4.14 -2.78 -13.30
CA VAL A 131 4.44 -1.38 -12.91
C VAL A 131 4.58 -1.29 -11.40
N LEU A 132 5.79 -0.96 -10.94
CA LEU A 132 6.04 -0.66 -9.54
C LEU A 132 5.15 0.54 -9.12
N PRO A 133 4.22 0.36 -8.18
CA PRO A 133 3.35 1.45 -7.78
C PRO A 133 4.18 2.54 -7.09
N HIS A 134 3.75 3.79 -7.26
CA HIS A 134 4.40 4.95 -6.61
C HIS A 134 5.84 5.20 -7.06
N THR A 135 6.14 4.91 -8.32
CA THR A 135 7.41 5.25 -8.98
C THR A 135 7.22 6.47 -9.88
N GLY A 136 8.06 7.48 -9.72
CA GLY A 136 8.07 8.71 -10.52
C GLY A 136 9.50 9.09 -10.89
N TYR A 137 9.74 10.32 -11.35
CA TYR A 137 11.08 10.75 -11.78
C TYR A 137 12.14 10.63 -10.68
N ILE A 138 11.77 10.90 -9.42
CA ILE A 138 12.68 10.75 -8.28
C ILE A 138 13.07 9.28 -8.07
N TYR A 139 12.16 8.33 -8.33
CA TYR A 139 12.50 6.92 -8.22
C TYR A 139 13.55 6.53 -9.26
N HIS A 140 13.44 7.05 -10.49
CA HIS A 140 14.37 6.79 -11.59
C HIS A 140 15.62 7.68 -11.59
N SER A 141 15.84 8.46 -10.53
CA SER A 141 17.06 9.24 -10.38
C SER A 141 18.24 8.37 -9.97
N ASP A 142 19.44 8.75 -10.40
CA ASP A 142 20.66 7.98 -10.17
C ASP A 142 20.90 7.75 -8.67
N ILE A 143 20.67 8.78 -7.85
CA ILE A 143 20.83 8.70 -6.39
C ILE A 143 19.98 7.59 -5.74
N VAL A 144 18.81 7.26 -6.32
CA VAL A 144 17.96 6.16 -5.82
C VAL A 144 18.31 4.83 -6.47
N GLN A 145 18.64 4.82 -7.76
CA GLN A 145 18.95 3.59 -8.51
C GLN A 145 20.29 2.94 -8.15
N LEU A 146 21.22 3.71 -7.56
CA LEU A 146 22.48 3.17 -7.05
C LEU A 146 22.31 2.26 -5.83
N LEU A 147 21.15 2.30 -5.17
CA LEU A 147 20.88 1.49 -3.98
C LEU A 147 20.38 0.08 -4.32
N PRO A 148 20.36 -0.84 -3.35
CA PRO A 148 19.63 -2.08 -3.48
C PRO A 148 18.11 -1.84 -3.65
N SER A 149 17.45 -2.68 -4.46
CA SER A 149 16.03 -2.55 -4.81
C SER A 149 15.07 -2.50 -3.62
N ASP A 150 15.38 -3.20 -2.53
CA ASP A 150 14.62 -3.20 -1.27
C ASP A 150 14.56 -1.81 -0.62
N LEU A 151 15.61 -1.00 -0.82
CA LEU A 151 15.73 0.34 -0.24
C LEU A 151 15.16 1.43 -1.14
N HIS A 152 14.96 1.19 -2.44
CA HIS A 152 14.54 2.20 -3.41
C HIS A 152 13.30 2.99 -2.96
N ARG A 153 12.25 2.30 -2.48
CA ARG A 153 11.02 2.97 -2.04
C ARG A 153 11.22 3.80 -0.77
N LYS A 154 12.10 3.38 0.12
CA LYS A 154 12.44 4.14 1.33
C LYS A 154 13.29 5.35 0.97
N ALA A 155 14.25 5.18 0.05
CA ALA A 155 15.09 6.23 -0.51
C ALA A 155 14.28 7.28 -1.26
N ALA A 156 13.42 6.89 -2.20
CA ALA A 156 12.57 7.81 -2.95
C ALA A 156 11.72 8.72 -2.05
N ARG A 157 11.20 8.19 -0.93
CA ARG A 157 10.47 9.01 0.08
C ARG A 157 11.37 10.03 0.76
N LEU A 158 12.58 9.63 1.15
CA LEU A 158 13.55 10.52 1.79
C LEU A 158 14.01 11.61 0.82
N VAL A 159 14.42 11.21 -0.38
CA VAL A 159 14.87 12.12 -1.44
C VAL A 159 13.77 13.10 -1.79
N ALA A 160 12.53 12.63 -2.02
CA ALA A 160 11.41 13.53 -2.28
C ALA A 160 11.18 14.54 -1.16
N ALA A 161 11.26 14.13 0.11
CA ALA A 161 11.14 15.05 1.23
C ALA A 161 12.24 16.12 1.22
N LYS A 162 13.50 15.74 0.97
CA LYS A 162 14.61 16.69 0.89
C LYS A 162 14.53 17.59 -0.34
N CYS A 163 14.10 17.05 -1.48
CA CYS A 163 13.83 17.83 -2.68
C CYS A 163 12.74 18.88 -2.46
N THR A 164 11.69 18.58 -1.68
CA THR A 164 10.67 19.59 -1.37
C THR A 164 11.19 20.71 -0.49
N LEU A 165 12.15 20.42 0.41
CA LEU A 165 12.80 21.47 1.20
C LEU A 165 13.70 22.33 0.31
N ALA A 166 14.53 21.70 -0.53
CA ALA A 166 15.37 22.40 -1.49
C ALA A 166 14.56 23.28 -2.46
N ALA A 167 13.48 22.74 -3.04
CA ALA A 167 12.60 23.49 -3.95
C ALA A 167 11.94 24.70 -3.27
N ARG A 168 11.68 24.64 -1.96
CA ARG A 168 11.15 25.79 -1.20
C ARG A 168 12.21 26.86 -1.03
N VAL A 169 13.44 26.48 -0.67
CA VAL A 169 14.57 27.42 -0.54
C VAL A 169 14.88 28.08 -1.89
N ASP A 170 14.92 27.28 -2.97
CA ASP A 170 15.13 27.79 -4.33
C ASP A 170 14.00 28.75 -4.75
N SER A 171 12.74 28.46 -4.39
CA SER A 171 11.60 29.34 -4.72
C SER A 171 11.70 30.74 -4.10
N PHE A 172 12.39 30.88 -2.95
CA PHE A 172 12.60 32.16 -2.27
C PHE A 172 13.97 32.79 -2.58
N HIS A 173 14.83 32.10 -3.34
CA HIS A 173 16.17 32.57 -3.72
C HIS A 173 17.08 32.93 -2.53
N GLU A 174 16.86 32.33 -1.36
CA GLU A 174 17.60 32.66 -0.13
C GLU A 174 19.06 32.17 -0.15
N ASN A 175 19.36 31.13 -0.95
CA ASN A 175 20.70 30.55 -1.02
C ASN A 175 21.08 30.15 -2.47
N PRO A 176 21.57 31.10 -3.28
CA PRO A 176 21.97 30.86 -4.66
C PRO A 176 23.29 30.08 -4.78
N GLU A 177 24.10 30.00 -3.71
CA GLU A 177 25.39 29.28 -3.72
C GLU A 177 25.22 27.75 -3.65
N GLY A 178 24.02 27.26 -3.31
CA GLY A 178 23.74 25.83 -3.27
C GLY A 178 24.16 25.11 -1.97
N LYS A 179 24.62 25.83 -0.94
CA LYS A 179 25.09 25.22 0.34
C LYS A 179 24.03 24.32 0.97
N VAL A 180 22.77 24.75 0.99
CA VAL A 180 21.65 23.95 1.51
C VAL A 180 21.47 22.65 0.70
N GLY A 181 21.66 22.70 -0.62
CA GLY A 181 21.64 21.51 -1.48
C GLY A 181 22.71 20.50 -1.09
N TYR A 182 23.93 20.94 -0.81
CA TYR A 182 25.02 20.09 -0.33
C TYR A 182 24.73 19.47 1.03
N ASP A 183 24.30 20.27 2.01
CA ASP A 183 23.95 19.77 3.35
C ASP A 183 22.83 18.72 3.30
N LEU A 184 21.81 18.98 2.47
CA LEU A 184 20.69 18.06 2.28
C LEU A 184 21.13 16.77 1.58
N LYS A 185 22.05 16.86 0.61
CA LYS A 185 22.61 15.71 -0.08
C LYS A 185 23.46 14.85 0.86
N GLU A 186 24.31 15.46 1.68
CA GLU A 186 25.09 14.76 2.69
C GLU A 186 24.18 14.03 3.70
N GLU A 187 23.05 14.65 4.10
CA GLU A 187 22.09 13.98 4.97
C GLU A 187 21.42 12.76 4.30
N ILE A 188 21.20 12.82 2.98
CA ILE A 188 20.66 11.69 2.20
C ILE A 188 21.69 10.57 2.16
N GLU A 189 22.93 10.87 1.78
CA GLU A 189 24.03 9.90 1.66
C GLU A 189 24.31 9.22 3.01
N ARG A 190 24.42 9.99 4.09
CA ARG A 190 24.58 9.45 5.46
C ARG A 190 23.46 8.49 5.86
N LYS A 191 22.21 8.75 5.44
CA LYS A 191 21.09 7.84 5.73
C LYS A 191 21.12 6.60 4.85
N PHE A 192 21.60 6.72 3.62
CA PHE A 192 21.77 5.59 2.72
C PHE A 192 22.83 4.62 3.22
N ASP A 193 23.98 5.13 3.64
CA ASP A 193 25.06 4.32 4.22
C ASP A 193 24.56 3.59 5.47
N LYS A 194 23.88 4.31 6.37
CA LYS A 194 23.28 3.73 7.57
C LYS A 194 22.24 2.65 7.29
N TRP A 195 21.56 2.67 6.14
CA TRP A 195 20.61 1.62 5.78
C TRP A 195 21.27 0.40 5.16
N GLN A 196 22.46 0.56 4.60
CA GLN A 196 23.27 -0.53 4.07
C GLN A 196 24.06 -1.24 5.17
N GLU A 197 24.34 -0.55 6.29
CA GLU A 197 24.93 -1.16 7.47
C GLU A 197 24.08 -2.36 7.96
N PRO A 198 24.67 -3.58 8.02
CA PRO A 198 23.95 -4.72 8.55
C PRO A 198 23.64 -4.51 10.03
N PRO A 199 22.50 -5.01 10.54
CA PRO A 199 22.21 -4.92 11.96
C PRO A 199 23.29 -5.65 12.75
N PRO A 200 23.68 -5.14 13.93
CA PRO A 200 24.67 -5.82 14.77
C PRO A 200 24.16 -7.22 15.11
N VAL A 201 25.07 -8.21 15.04
CA VAL A 201 24.73 -9.61 15.29
C VAL A 201 24.12 -9.74 16.69
N LYS A 202 22.89 -10.23 16.75
CA LYS A 202 22.22 -10.47 18.03
C LYS A 202 22.95 -11.60 18.74
N GLN A 203 23.49 -11.31 19.92
CA GLN A 203 24.03 -12.35 20.78
C GLN A 203 22.92 -13.34 21.17
N VAL A 204 23.24 -14.62 21.14
CA VAL A 204 22.32 -15.68 21.56
C VAL A 204 22.03 -15.46 23.04
N LYS A 205 20.79 -15.08 23.35
CA LYS A 205 20.36 -14.96 24.74
C LYS A 205 20.29 -16.38 25.32
N PRO A 206 21.05 -16.69 26.38
CA PRO A 206 20.96 -18.00 27.02
C PRO A 206 19.51 -18.20 27.49
N LEU A 207 19.05 -19.44 27.43
CA LEU A 207 17.76 -19.79 28.02
C LEU A 207 17.80 -19.42 29.52
N PRO A 208 16.66 -18.97 30.08
CA PRO A 208 16.59 -18.79 31.52
C PRO A 208 16.92 -20.12 32.20
N ALA A 209 17.69 -20.06 33.29
CA ALA A 209 18.03 -21.25 34.05
C ALA A 209 16.75 -22.02 34.42
N PRO A 210 16.73 -23.36 34.29
CA PRO A 210 15.57 -24.19 34.62
C PRO A 210 15.39 -24.25 36.14
N LEU A 211 14.96 -23.13 36.72
CA LEU A 211 14.65 -23.00 38.13
C LEU A 211 13.13 -23.12 38.29
N ASP A 212 12.70 -24.15 39.02
CA ASP A 212 11.30 -24.30 39.42
C ASP A 212 10.96 -23.27 40.51
N GLY A 213 10.63 -22.07 40.06
CA GLY A 213 10.15 -21.01 40.95
C GLY A 213 8.79 -21.36 41.57
N GLN A 214 8.53 -20.85 42.77
CA GLN A 214 7.25 -21.05 43.45
C GLN A 214 6.07 -20.56 42.58
N ARG A 215 5.12 -21.45 42.30
CA ARG A 215 3.96 -21.14 41.46
C ARG A 215 3.05 -20.09 42.10
N LYS A 216 2.81 -18.98 41.39
CA LYS A 216 1.83 -17.96 41.80
C LYS A 216 0.39 -18.51 41.69
N LYS A 217 -0.25 -18.78 42.82
CA LYS A 217 -1.65 -19.22 42.90
C LYS A 217 -2.59 -18.02 42.75
N ARG A 218 -3.05 -17.75 41.52
CA ARG A 218 -4.02 -16.68 41.22
C ARG A 218 -5.41 -17.25 40.99
N GLY A 219 -6.44 -16.63 41.60
CA GLY A 219 -7.84 -17.06 41.51
C GLY A 219 -8.75 -16.13 40.70
N GLY A 220 -8.23 -15.04 40.14
CA GLY A 220 -9.04 -13.99 39.51
C GLY A 220 -9.70 -14.37 38.17
N ARG A 221 -10.77 -13.66 37.79
CA ARG A 221 -11.58 -13.89 36.58
C ARG A 221 -10.75 -13.99 35.30
N ARG A 222 -9.78 -13.09 35.10
CA ARG A 222 -8.88 -13.11 33.92
C ARG A 222 -8.05 -14.40 33.85
N TYR A 223 -7.54 -14.86 35.00
CA TYR A 223 -6.72 -16.06 35.07
C TYR A 223 -7.55 -17.34 34.94
N ARG A 224 -8.79 -17.37 35.44
CA ARG A 224 -9.74 -18.46 35.19
C ARG A 224 -10.06 -18.59 33.69
N LYS A 225 -10.41 -17.48 33.02
CA LYS A 225 -10.63 -17.46 31.56
C LYS A 225 -9.41 -17.92 30.76
N MET A 226 -8.21 -17.53 31.18
CA MET A 226 -6.96 -17.96 30.54
C MET A 226 -6.74 -19.47 30.72
N LYS A 227 -6.99 -20.01 31.92
CA LYS A 227 -6.93 -21.45 32.21
C LYS A 227 -7.99 -22.25 31.45
N GLU A 228 -9.20 -21.72 31.31
CA GLU A 228 -10.27 -22.34 30.51
C GLU A 228 -9.88 -22.42 29.02
N ARG A 229 -9.19 -21.39 28.51
CA ARG A 229 -8.75 -21.34 27.11
C ARG A 229 -7.57 -22.27 26.81
N LEU A 230 -6.60 -22.38 27.71
CA LEU A 230 -5.36 -23.14 27.51
C LEU A 230 -5.42 -24.55 28.12
N GLY A 231 -6.33 -24.79 29.05
CA GLY A 231 -6.47 -26.07 29.73
C GLY A 231 -7.25 -27.09 28.91
N LEU A 232 -7.09 -28.36 29.26
CA LEU A 232 -7.88 -29.44 28.69
C LEU A 232 -9.37 -29.23 29.01
N THR A 233 -10.20 -29.26 27.96
CA THR A 233 -11.66 -29.20 28.07
C THR A 233 -12.20 -30.41 28.82
N GLU A 234 -13.40 -30.30 29.37
CA GLU A 234 -14.06 -31.43 30.02
C GLU A 234 -14.29 -32.58 29.02
N ILE A 235 -14.69 -32.26 27.79
CA ILE A 235 -14.79 -33.22 26.68
C ILE A 235 -13.47 -33.95 26.49
N ARG A 236 -12.32 -33.24 26.41
CA ARG A 236 -11.01 -33.89 26.23
C ARG A 236 -10.60 -34.69 27.47
N ARG A 237 -10.97 -34.27 28.68
CA ARG A 237 -10.74 -35.07 29.90
C ARG A 237 -11.58 -36.35 29.93
N HIS A 238 -12.78 -36.34 29.34
CA HIS A 238 -13.61 -37.53 29.19
C HIS A 238 -13.09 -38.46 28.09
N ALA A 239 -12.60 -37.89 26.99
CA ALA A 239 -11.94 -38.66 25.93
C ALA A 239 -10.65 -39.32 26.44
N ASN A 240 -9.87 -38.64 27.28
CA ASN A 240 -8.65 -39.20 27.87
C ASN A 240 -8.91 -40.24 28.98
N ARG A 241 -10.18 -40.56 29.31
CA ARG A 241 -10.50 -41.66 30.23
C ARG A 241 -10.73 -42.90 29.40
N MET A 242 -10.01 -43.97 29.72
CA MET A 242 -10.11 -45.27 29.06
C MET A 242 -10.79 -46.27 29.98
N SER A 243 -11.68 -47.12 29.47
CA SER A 243 -12.27 -48.19 30.29
C SER A 243 -11.34 -49.38 30.29
N PHE A 244 -10.98 -49.85 31.47
CA PHE A 244 -10.11 -51.01 31.59
C PHE A 244 -10.84 -52.27 31.15
N GLY A 245 -10.23 -53.06 30.26
CA GLY A 245 -10.76 -54.37 29.82
C GLY A 245 -11.68 -54.35 28.60
N GLU A 246 -11.96 -53.18 28.00
CA GLU A 246 -12.76 -53.06 26.78
C GLU A 246 -11.91 -52.49 25.64
N ILE A 247 -11.96 -53.12 24.45
CA ILE A 247 -11.33 -52.58 23.24
C ILE A 247 -12.17 -51.37 22.79
N GLU A 248 -11.51 -50.24 22.56
CA GLU A 248 -12.19 -49.02 22.13
C GLU A 248 -12.29 -48.96 20.61
N GLU A 249 -13.39 -48.40 20.12
CA GLU A 249 -13.60 -48.17 18.68
C GLU A 249 -12.76 -46.96 18.23
N ASP A 250 -12.02 -47.14 17.12
CA ASP A 250 -11.33 -46.04 16.45
C ASP A 250 -12.38 -45.06 15.89
N ALA A 251 -12.19 -43.77 16.17
CA ALA A 251 -13.17 -42.75 15.77
C ALA A 251 -13.15 -42.42 14.29
N TYR A 252 -12.03 -42.66 13.62
CA TYR A 252 -11.78 -42.33 12.24
C TYR A 252 -11.08 -43.50 11.57
N GLN A 253 -11.54 -43.85 10.38
CA GLN A 253 -11.03 -44.99 9.63
C GLN A 253 -9.60 -44.78 9.09
N GLU A 254 -9.10 -43.55 9.10
CA GLU A 254 -7.76 -43.18 8.61
C GLU A 254 -6.71 -43.02 9.73
N ASP A 255 -7.11 -42.95 11.01
CA ASP A 255 -6.20 -42.69 12.14
C ASP A 255 -6.28 -43.83 13.17
N LEU A 256 -5.49 -44.88 12.93
CA LEU A 256 -5.35 -46.03 13.84
C LEU A 256 -4.87 -45.55 15.22
N GLY A 257 -5.68 -45.76 16.26
CA GLY A 257 -5.33 -45.43 17.64
C GLY A 257 -5.88 -44.11 18.16
N PHE A 258 -6.73 -43.40 17.40
CA PHE A 258 -7.52 -42.30 17.94
C PHE A 258 -8.88 -42.81 18.44
N SER A 259 -9.00 -42.97 19.76
CA SER A 259 -10.26 -43.33 20.41
C SER A 259 -10.91 -42.15 21.12
N LEU A 260 -12.24 -42.16 21.23
CA LEU A 260 -13.00 -41.18 22.02
C LEU A 260 -13.10 -41.57 23.51
N GLY A 261 -12.45 -42.65 23.95
CA GLY A 261 -12.53 -43.13 25.33
C GLY A 261 -13.98 -43.27 25.81
N HIS A 262 -14.23 -42.81 27.03
CA HIS A 262 -15.58 -42.78 27.60
C HIS A 262 -16.56 -41.81 26.93
N LEU A 263 -16.12 -40.92 26.02
CA LEU A 263 -17.02 -40.03 25.28
C LEU A 263 -17.78 -40.77 24.16
N GLY A 264 -17.17 -41.82 23.59
CA GLY A 264 -17.76 -42.64 22.53
C GLY A 264 -18.72 -43.72 23.04
N LYS A 265 -18.76 -43.99 24.35
CA LYS A 265 -19.56 -45.07 24.94
C LYS A 265 -20.95 -44.59 25.35
N SER A 266 -21.97 -45.01 24.59
CA SER A 266 -23.40 -44.61 24.75
C SER A 266 -24.11 -45.14 26.01
N GLY A 267 -23.42 -45.87 26.90
CA GLY A 267 -24.00 -46.51 28.10
C GLY A 267 -23.46 -46.03 29.45
N SER A 268 -22.58 -45.03 29.48
CA SER A 268 -21.86 -44.61 30.70
C SER A 268 -22.71 -43.77 31.69
N GLY A 269 -23.93 -44.18 32.02
CA GLY A 269 -24.72 -43.74 33.20
C GLY A 269 -24.92 -42.23 33.47
N ARG A 270 -24.44 -41.34 32.59
CA ARG A 270 -24.51 -39.89 32.72
C ARG A 270 -25.60 -39.37 31.80
N VAL A 271 -26.62 -38.78 32.40
CA VAL A 271 -27.84 -38.30 31.73
C VAL A 271 -27.59 -37.09 30.79
N ARG A 272 -26.40 -36.47 30.83
CA ARG A 272 -26.06 -35.31 29.99
C ARG A 272 -24.68 -35.48 29.34
N GLN A 273 -24.62 -35.29 28.02
CA GLN A 273 -23.37 -35.19 27.27
C GLN A 273 -22.56 -33.96 27.74
N ALA A 274 -21.23 -34.08 27.71
CA ALA A 274 -20.34 -32.97 28.06
C ALA A 274 -20.50 -31.82 27.06
N GLN A 275 -20.81 -30.62 27.56
CA GLN A 275 -21.07 -29.46 26.70
C GLN A 275 -19.78 -28.92 26.07
N VAL A 276 -19.87 -28.57 24.78
CA VAL A 276 -18.76 -27.93 24.05
C VAL A 276 -18.55 -26.52 24.60
N ASN A 277 -17.38 -26.27 25.18
CA ASN A 277 -17.06 -24.95 25.71
C ASN A 277 -16.73 -23.97 24.58
N GLU A 278 -17.54 -22.93 24.39
CA GLU A 278 -17.29 -21.91 23.37
C GLU A 278 -15.97 -21.15 23.56
N ALA A 279 -15.42 -21.15 24.78
CA ALA A 279 -14.16 -20.50 25.08
C ALA A 279 -12.95 -21.15 24.40
N THR A 280 -13.07 -22.40 23.92
CA THR A 280 -12.00 -23.12 23.21
C THR A 280 -12.07 -22.97 21.69
N LYS A 281 -13.08 -22.24 21.17
CA LYS A 281 -13.10 -21.85 19.76
C LYS A 281 -11.82 -21.06 19.43
N ALA A 282 -11.09 -21.51 18.42
CA ALA A 282 -9.85 -20.86 17.99
C ALA A 282 -10.14 -19.41 17.62
N ARG A 283 -9.45 -18.47 18.28
CA ARG A 283 -9.59 -17.04 17.99
C ARG A 283 -8.41 -16.57 17.16
N ILE A 284 -8.72 -15.79 16.14
CA ILE A 284 -7.74 -15.12 15.30
C ILE A 284 -6.89 -14.16 16.17
N SER A 285 -5.59 -14.05 15.88
CA SER A 285 -4.71 -13.11 16.59
C SER A 285 -5.16 -11.67 16.36
N LYS A 286 -4.86 -10.76 17.30
CA LYS A 286 -5.23 -9.34 17.13
C LYS A 286 -4.64 -8.72 15.86
N THR A 287 -3.45 -9.19 15.45
CA THR A 287 -2.80 -8.73 14.21
C THR A 287 -3.56 -9.23 12.98
N LEU A 288 -3.89 -10.53 12.94
CA LEU A 288 -4.62 -11.12 11.82
C LEU A 288 -6.07 -10.60 11.74
N GLN A 289 -6.73 -10.34 12.87
CA GLN A 289 -8.03 -9.67 12.88
C GLN A 289 -7.95 -8.28 12.26
N ARG A 290 -6.92 -7.48 12.62
CA ARG A 290 -6.72 -6.16 12.04
C ARG A 290 -6.40 -6.21 10.54
N THR A 291 -5.64 -7.19 10.08
CA THR A 291 -5.34 -7.32 8.65
C THR A 291 -6.58 -7.75 7.86
N LEU A 292 -7.36 -8.69 8.38
CA LEU A 292 -8.62 -9.13 7.75
C LEU A 292 -9.66 -7.99 7.71
N GLN A 293 -9.78 -7.22 8.79
CA GLN A 293 -10.66 -6.04 8.84
C GLN A 293 -10.23 -4.94 7.86
N LYS A 294 -8.91 -4.75 7.66
CA LYS A 294 -8.41 -3.83 6.64
C LYS A 294 -8.77 -4.28 5.24
N GLN A 295 -8.69 -5.59 4.94
CA GLN A 295 -9.09 -6.13 3.64
C GLN A 295 -10.59 -5.97 3.38
N SER A 296 -11.44 -6.17 4.39
CA SER A 296 -12.89 -5.98 4.25
C SER A 296 -13.30 -4.52 4.10
N MET A 297 -12.51 -3.56 4.61
CA MET A 297 -12.76 -2.12 4.45
C MET A 297 -12.25 -1.54 3.13
N VAL A 298 -11.35 -2.22 2.42
CA VAL A 298 -10.74 -1.73 1.17
C VAL A 298 -11.59 -2.07 -0.08
N TYR A 299 -12.59 -2.93 0.05
CA TYR A 299 -13.48 -3.30 -1.06
C TYR A 299 -14.87 -2.68 -0.92
N GLY A 300 -15.04 -1.51 -1.52
CA GLY A 300 -16.35 -0.96 -1.86
C GLY A 300 -16.70 -1.27 -3.31
N GLY A 301 -17.87 -1.87 -3.53
CA GLY A 301 -18.72 -1.73 -4.73
C GLY A 301 -18.23 -2.32 -6.06
N LYS A 302 -19.08 -3.15 -6.68
CA LYS A 302 -18.93 -3.58 -8.08
C LYS A 302 -18.96 -2.36 -9.04
N SER A 303 -18.13 -2.48 -10.08
CA SER A 303 -18.08 -1.77 -11.37
C SER A 303 -17.92 -0.24 -11.48
N THR A 304 -18.23 0.61 -10.49
CA THR A 304 -18.09 2.08 -10.71
C THR A 304 -16.82 2.69 -10.11
N ILE A 305 -16.14 2.01 -9.17
CA ILE A 305 -14.95 2.55 -8.50
C ILE A 305 -13.65 2.27 -9.27
N ARG A 306 -13.60 1.23 -10.13
CA ARG A 306 -12.39 0.91 -10.90
C ARG A 306 -12.10 1.92 -12.02
N ASP A 307 -13.12 2.43 -12.69
CA ASP A 307 -12.96 3.42 -13.77
C ASP A 307 -12.80 4.87 -13.26
N ARG A 308 -13.29 5.15 -12.04
CA ARG A 308 -13.35 6.51 -11.47
C ARG A 308 -12.09 7.00 -10.75
N SER A 309 -10.93 6.36 -10.96
CA SER A 309 -9.63 6.98 -10.63
C SER A 309 -9.17 7.98 -11.71
N SER A 310 -10.06 8.32 -12.63
CA SER A 310 -9.91 9.37 -13.63
C SER A 310 -10.88 10.52 -13.34
N GLY A 311 -10.37 11.58 -12.73
CA GLY A 311 -10.76 12.94 -13.10
C GLY A 311 -11.71 13.70 -12.18
N THR A 312 -13.02 13.42 -12.18
CA THR A 312 -13.97 14.52 -11.87
C THR A 312 -15.31 14.14 -11.21
N ALA A 313 -15.53 12.91 -10.72
CA ALA A 313 -16.85 12.51 -10.20
C ALA A 313 -16.89 12.41 -8.66
N SER A 314 -17.81 13.15 -8.03
CA SER A 314 -18.15 13.07 -6.61
C SER A 314 -18.65 11.68 -6.20
N SER A 315 -18.35 11.28 -4.96
CA SER A 315 -18.73 10.00 -4.38
C SER A 315 -20.22 9.95 -4.08
N VAL A 316 -20.98 9.13 -4.81
CA VAL A 316 -22.40 8.87 -4.51
C VAL A 316 -22.53 7.42 -4.03
N ALA A 317 -23.14 7.24 -2.85
CA ALA A 317 -23.42 5.92 -2.29
C ALA A 317 -24.89 5.58 -2.54
N PHE A 318 -25.16 4.38 -3.05
CA PHE A 318 -26.51 3.85 -3.17
C PHE A 318 -26.81 2.99 -1.95
N THR A 319 -27.86 3.35 -1.19
CA THR A 319 -28.42 2.49 -0.15
C THR A 319 -29.79 1.96 -0.59
N PRO A 320 -30.20 0.76 -0.18
CA PRO A 320 -31.38 0.09 -0.72
C PRO A 320 -32.73 0.67 -0.25
N LEU A 321 -32.74 1.70 0.60
CA LEU A 321 -33.97 2.18 1.25
C LEU A 321 -34.30 3.67 1.03
N GLN A 322 -33.35 4.48 0.57
CA GLN A 322 -33.57 5.88 0.19
C GLN A 322 -32.50 6.24 -0.85
N GLY A 323 -32.89 6.96 -1.91
CA GLY A 323 -32.10 7.17 -3.12
C GLY A 323 -30.74 7.89 -2.96
N LEU A 324 -30.28 8.53 -4.03
CA LEU A 324 -28.95 9.14 -4.15
C LEU A 324 -28.66 10.14 -3.02
N GLU A 325 -27.78 9.78 -2.08
CA GLU A 325 -27.29 10.68 -1.04
C GLU A 325 -25.80 11.02 -1.26
N ILE A 326 -25.50 12.32 -1.25
CA ILE A 326 -24.16 12.89 -1.49
C ILE A 326 -23.31 12.88 -0.20
N VAL A 327 -23.93 12.75 0.97
CA VAL A 327 -23.25 12.70 2.27
C VAL A 327 -23.72 11.45 3.00
N ASN A 328 -22.78 10.56 3.33
CA ASN A 328 -23.06 9.31 4.02
C ASN A 328 -23.38 9.58 5.50
N PRO A 329 -24.64 9.48 5.97
CA PRO A 329 -25.01 9.73 7.36
C PRO A 329 -24.33 8.74 8.32
N GLN A 330 -23.99 7.54 7.84
CA GLN A 330 -23.25 6.54 8.63
C GLN A 330 -21.80 6.95 8.91
N ALA A 331 -21.23 7.93 8.19
CA ALA A 331 -19.89 8.44 8.51
C ALA A 331 -19.88 9.26 9.82
N ALA A 332 -20.98 9.97 10.12
CA ALA A 332 -21.17 10.67 11.38
C ALA A 332 -21.44 9.66 12.51
N GLU A 333 -22.30 8.67 12.28
CA GLU A 333 -22.55 7.59 13.24
C GLU A 333 -21.28 6.77 13.52
N LYS A 334 -20.41 6.56 12.53
CA LYS A 334 -19.09 5.90 12.73
C LYS A 334 -18.17 6.71 13.62
N LYS A 335 -18.11 8.04 13.48
CA LYS A 335 -17.31 8.90 14.37
C LYS A 335 -17.86 8.88 15.80
N VAL A 336 -19.18 8.92 15.95
CA VAL A 336 -19.86 8.84 17.25
C VAL A 336 -19.68 7.43 17.86
N ALA A 337 -19.77 6.38 17.07
CA ALA A 337 -19.55 4.99 17.51
C ALA A 337 -18.09 4.72 17.86
N GLU A 338 -17.11 5.25 17.11
CA GLU A 338 -15.69 5.17 17.45
C GLU A 338 -15.35 5.97 18.71
N ALA A 339 -15.95 7.15 18.89
CA ALA A 339 -15.82 7.94 20.11
C ALA A 339 -16.45 7.23 21.31
N ASN A 340 -17.66 6.67 21.15
CA ASN A 340 -18.34 5.89 22.20
C ASN A 340 -17.62 4.57 22.50
N GLN A 341 -17.01 3.92 21.50
CA GLN A 341 -16.14 2.76 21.73
C GLN A 341 -14.87 3.15 22.50
N LYS A 342 -14.29 4.33 22.27
CA LYS A 342 -13.19 4.83 23.12
C LYS A 342 -13.64 5.12 24.55
N TYR A 343 -14.84 5.66 24.74
CA TYR A 343 -15.35 6.10 26.05
C TYR A 343 -15.92 4.95 26.91
N PHE A 344 -16.58 3.97 26.30
CA PHE A 344 -17.25 2.86 27.00
C PHE A 344 -16.67 1.47 26.69
N SER A 345 -15.50 1.37 26.05
CA SER A 345 -14.86 0.06 25.89
C SER A 345 -14.41 -0.51 27.24
N SER A 346 -14.59 -1.82 27.40
CA SER A 346 -14.01 -2.61 28.51
C SER A 346 -12.46 -2.64 28.53
N MET A 347 -11.80 -1.84 27.67
CA MET A 347 -10.36 -1.71 27.51
C MET A 347 -9.85 -0.26 27.63
N ALA A 348 -10.69 0.73 27.95
CA ALA A 348 -10.24 2.10 28.19
C ALA A 348 -9.65 2.25 29.61
N GLU A 349 -8.46 2.84 29.74
CA GLU A 349 -7.92 3.32 31.02
C GLU A 349 -8.47 4.73 31.31
N PHE A 350 -8.95 4.97 32.53
CA PHE A 350 -9.48 6.27 32.94
C PHE A 350 -8.35 7.32 32.92
N LEU A 351 -8.48 8.33 32.06
CA LEU A 351 -7.63 9.52 32.11
C LEU A 351 -8.10 10.43 33.25
N LYS A 352 -7.24 10.65 34.24
CA LYS A 352 -7.46 11.65 35.29
C LYS A 352 -7.37 13.04 34.67
N VAL A 353 -8.51 13.69 34.45
CA VAL A 353 -8.57 15.10 34.03
C VAL A 353 -7.96 15.94 35.16
N LYS A 354 -6.88 16.68 34.86
CA LYS A 354 -6.36 17.69 35.78
C LYS A 354 -7.34 18.86 35.76
N HIS A 355 -7.89 19.20 36.91
CA HIS A 355 -8.64 20.44 37.08
C HIS A 355 -7.62 21.60 37.04
N GLU A 356 -7.64 22.41 35.99
CA GLU A 356 -6.99 23.71 36.04
C GLU A 356 -7.82 24.62 36.96
N LYS A 357 -7.17 25.21 37.96
CA LYS A 357 -7.76 26.24 38.80
C LYS A 357 -7.80 27.53 37.99
N ASN A 358 -9.00 27.94 37.58
CA ASN A 358 -9.21 29.28 37.05
C ASN A 358 -8.85 30.29 38.14
N GLY A 359 -7.81 31.07 37.89
CA GLY A 359 -7.47 32.24 38.69
C GLY A 359 -8.60 33.24 38.61
N THR A 360 -9.20 33.53 39.75
CA THR A 360 -10.15 34.63 39.92
C THR A 360 -9.40 35.95 39.79
N MET A 361 -9.55 36.61 38.64
CA MET A 361 -9.44 38.07 38.55
C MET A 361 -10.72 38.65 39.13
N THR A 362 -10.62 39.29 40.29
CA THR A 362 -11.66 40.16 40.83
C THR A 362 -11.07 41.55 41.05
N GLN A 363 -11.57 42.44 40.20
CA GLN A 363 -11.75 43.90 40.29
C GLN A 363 -10.52 44.79 40.43
#